data_AF-A0A352SB25-F1
#
_entry.id   AF-A0A352SB25-F1
#
_cell.length_a   1.000
_cell.length_b   1.000
_cell.length_c   1.000
_cell.angle_alpha   90.00
_cell.angle_beta   90.00
_cell.angle_gamma   90.00
#
_symmetry.space_group_name_H-M   'P 1'
#
loop_
_entity.id
_entity.type
_entity.pdbx_description
1 polymer ?
#
loop_
_entity_poly.entity_id
_entity_poly.type
_entity_poly.pdbx_seq_one_letter_code
_entity_poly.pdbx_strand_id
1 'polypeptide(L)'
;MKMVYLAGFDVFREDARDWGEHLKALCLRYGYEGLYPLDKAAPSGLSGSATAQWIYEANIALIRRADVVMANLDDFRGPGEPDSGTAFEVGFAVALEKPVWG
;
A
#
# COMPACT_ATOMS: atom_id res chain seq x y z
N MET A 1 4.85 17.37 6.41
CA MET A 1 5.59 16.10 6.51
C MET A 1 5.38 15.36 5.19
N LYS A 2 6.38 14.70 4.61
CA LYS A 2 6.18 13.95 3.35
C LYS A 2 5.44 12.64 3.64
N MET A 3 4.52 12.26 2.78
CA MET A 3 3.73 11.03 2.88
C MET A 3 4.32 9.93 2.00
N VAL A 4 4.45 8.72 2.55
CA VAL A 4 4.96 7.52 1.88
C VAL A 4 3.83 6.50 1.78
N TYR A 5 3.41 6.13 0.58
CA TYR A 5 2.53 4.98 0.41
C TYR A 5 3.34 3.69 0.51
N LEU A 6 2.94 2.79 1.40
CA LEU A 6 3.62 1.54 1.70
C LEU A 6 2.93 0.40 0.93
N ALA A 7 3.31 0.24 -0.34
CA ALA A 7 2.82 -0.80 -1.22
C ALA A 7 3.53 -2.14 -0.93
N GLY A 8 2.84 -3.26 -1.09
CA GLY A 8 3.44 -4.57 -0.84
C GLY A 8 2.45 -5.65 -0.42
N PHE A 9 2.89 -6.89 -0.55
CA PHE A 9 2.15 -8.09 -0.11
C PHE A 9 2.12 -8.27 1.41
N ASP A 10 2.68 -7.34 2.17
CA ASP A 10 2.66 -7.32 3.64
C ASP A 10 1.23 -7.35 4.21
N VAL A 11 0.24 -6.89 3.45
CA VAL A 11 -1.18 -6.97 3.82
C VAL A 11 -1.72 -8.40 3.93
N PHE A 12 -1.01 -9.39 3.39
CA PHE A 12 -1.36 -10.81 3.47
C PHE A 12 -0.70 -11.54 4.65
N ARG A 13 0.11 -10.84 5.45
CA ARG A 13 0.69 -11.41 6.67
C ARG A 13 -0.40 -11.69 7.70
N GLU A 14 -0.18 -12.69 8.55
CA GLU A 14 -1.08 -12.98 9.68
C GLU A 14 -1.18 -11.79 10.65
N ASP A 15 -0.08 -11.06 10.83
CA ASP A 15 0.07 -9.89 11.70
C ASP A 15 0.02 -8.56 10.93
N ALA A 16 -0.62 -8.51 9.75
CA ALA A 16 -0.56 -7.36 8.83
C ALA A 16 -0.86 -6.00 9.47
N ARG A 17 -1.76 -5.94 10.46
CA ARG A 17 -2.06 -4.69 11.19
C ARG A 17 -0.88 -4.23 12.05
N ASP A 18 -0.31 -5.13 12.84
CA ASP A 18 0.82 -4.81 13.72
C ASP A 18 2.07 -4.48 12.89
N TRP A 19 2.26 -5.20 11.78
CA TRP A 19 3.32 -4.91 10.81
C TRP A 19 3.13 -3.52 10.15
N GLY A 20 1.91 -3.17 9.76
CA GLY A 20 1.58 -1.85 9.24
C GLY A 20 1.91 -0.72 10.23
N GLU A 21 1.53 -0.87 11.50
CA GLU A 21 1.88 0.10 12.56
C GLU A 21 3.40 0.20 12.76
N HIS A 22 4.12 -0.92 12.69
CA HIS A 22 5.58 -0.94 12.72
C HIS A 22 6.21 -0.12 11.57
N LEU A 23 5.74 -0.32 10.34
CA LEU A 23 6.22 0.43 9.17
C LEU A 23 5.88 1.93 9.27
N LYS A 24 4.69 2.27 9.75
CA LYS A 24 4.30 3.67 10.00
C LYS A 24 5.18 4.32 11.07
N ALA A 25 5.49 3.61 12.15
CA ALA A 25 6.39 4.09 13.18
C ALA A 25 7.82 4.29 12.63
N LEU A 26 8.29 3.41 11.74
CA LEU A 26 9.54 3.59 11.01
C LEU A 26 9.53 4.87 10.18
N CYS A 27 8.51 5.09 9.34
CA CYS A 27 8.36 6.33 8.58
C CYS A 27 8.44 7.56 9.50
N LEU A 28 7.69 7.54 10.61
CA LEU A 28 7.65 8.64 11.56
C LEU A 28 9.02 8.93 12.19
N ARG A 29 9.79 7.89 12.54
CA ARG A 29 11.16 8.05 13.07
C ARG A 29 12.09 8.78 12.09
N TYR A 30 11.85 8.68 10.79
CA TYR A 30 12.62 9.37 9.75
C TYR A 30 11.97 10.67 9.25
N GLY A 31 10.91 11.15 9.91
CA GLY A 31 10.23 12.41 9.54
C GLY A 31 9.27 12.29 8.36
N TYR A 32 8.69 11.11 8.15
CA TYR A 32 7.68 10.81 7.13
C TYR A 32 6.37 10.34 7.76
N GLU A 33 5.27 10.49 7.03
CA GLU A 33 3.98 9.87 7.35
C GLU A 33 3.80 8.60 6.50
N GLY A 34 3.71 7.43 7.14
CA GLY A 34 3.42 6.18 6.43
C GLY A 34 1.91 6.06 6.16
N LEU A 35 1.55 5.76 4.92
CA LEU A 35 0.18 5.46 4.50
C LEU A 35 0.09 3.95 4.19
N TYR A 36 -0.53 3.18 5.07
CA TYR A 36 -0.62 1.72 4.92
C TYR A 36 -1.99 1.31 4.34
N PRO A 37 -2.06 0.41 3.35
CA PRO A 37 -3.32 0.10 2.64
C PRO A 37 -4.45 -0.38 3.56
N LEU A 38 -4.12 -1.06 4.66
CA LEU A 38 -5.10 -1.60 5.63
C LEU A 38 -5.59 -0.60 6.69
N ASP A 39 -5.17 0.67 6.62
CA ASP A 39 -5.60 1.69 7.61
C ASP A 39 -7.12 1.94 7.60
N LYS A 40 -7.83 1.57 6.53
CA LYS A 40 -9.28 1.79 6.41
C LYS A 40 -10.05 0.48 6.34
N ALA A 41 -11.12 0.39 7.12
CA ALA A 41 -12.10 -0.69 7.02
C ALA A 41 -13.23 -0.32 6.06
N ALA A 42 -13.61 -1.28 5.20
CA ALA A 42 -14.77 -1.11 4.33
C ALA A 42 -16.04 -0.87 5.16
N PRO A 43 -16.97 -0.02 4.68
CA PRO A 43 -18.26 0.19 5.33
C PRO A 43 -18.99 -1.13 5.58
N SER A 44 -19.66 -1.22 6.74
CA SER A 44 -20.51 -2.35 7.07
C SER A 44 -21.62 -2.52 6.01
N GLY A 45 -21.83 -3.76 5.55
CA GLY A 45 -22.87 -4.09 4.58
C GLY A 45 -22.39 -4.17 3.12
N LEU A 46 -21.14 -3.79 2.82
CA LEU A 46 -20.54 -4.13 1.53
C LEU A 46 -20.12 -5.60 1.49
N SER A 47 -20.25 -6.22 0.31
CA SER A 47 -19.82 -7.61 0.09
C SER A 47 -19.31 -7.81 -1.34
N GLY A 48 -18.48 -8.84 -1.54
CA GLY A 48 -18.00 -9.26 -2.85
C GLY A 48 -17.32 -8.13 -3.64
N SER A 49 -17.78 -7.92 -4.87
CA SER A 49 -17.24 -6.91 -5.80
C SER A 49 -17.36 -5.48 -5.27
N ALA A 50 -18.39 -5.16 -4.50
CA ALA A 50 -18.56 -3.82 -3.93
C ALA A 50 -17.47 -3.51 -2.89
N THR A 51 -17.11 -4.50 -2.06
CA THR A 51 -15.98 -4.37 -1.12
C THR A 51 -14.66 -4.23 -1.87
N ALA A 52 -14.45 -5.03 -2.92
CA ALA A 52 -13.23 -4.96 -3.73
C ALA A 52 -13.07 -3.58 -4.40
N GLN A 53 -14.15 -3.04 -4.99
CA GLN A 53 -14.16 -1.71 -5.58
C GLN A 53 -13.83 -0.62 -4.55
N TRP A 54 -14.42 -0.71 -3.35
CA TRP A 54 -14.14 0.23 -2.28
C TRP A 54 -12.67 0.18 -1.83
N ILE A 55 -12.09 -1.02 -1.68
CA ILE A 55 -10.67 -1.19 -1.32
C ILE A 55 -9.78 -0.58 -2.39
N TYR A 56 -10.07 -0.87 -3.66
CA TYR A 56 -9.36 -0.30 -4.79
C TYR A 56 -9.38 1.24 -4.75
N GLU A 57 -10.56 1.85 -4.63
CA GLU A 57 -10.70 3.31 -4.56
C GLU A 57 -9.97 3.91 -3.34
N ALA A 58 -10.02 3.22 -2.20
CA ALA A 58 -9.33 3.64 -0.98
C ALA A 58 -7.81 3.65 -1.18
N ASN A 59 -7.23 2.62 -1.79
CA ASN A 59 -5.79 2.54 -2.07
C ASN A 59 -5.37 3.58 -3.10
N ILE A 60 -6.12 3.73 -4.20
CA ILE A 60 -5.86 4.78 -5.21
C ILE A 60 -5.86 6.17 -4.55
N ALA A 61 -6.79 6.44 -3.64
CA ALA A 61 -6.82 7.71 -2.91
C ALA A 61 -5.58 7.91 -2.02
N LEU A 62 -5.04 6.86 -1.40
CA LEU A 62 -3.78 6.93 -0.64
C LEU A 62 -2.59 7.21 -1.56
N ILE A 63 -2.46 6.50 -2.68
CA ILE A 63 -1.38 6.72 -3.66
C ILE A 63 -1.41 8.16 -4.17
N ARG A 64 -2.59 8.68 -4.52
CA ARG A 64 -2.75 10.07 -4.98
C ARG A 64 -2.28 11.09 -3.93
N ARG A 65 -2.55 10.82 -2.65
CA ARG A 65 -2.12 11.67 -1.53
C ARG A 65 -0.62 11.57 -1.23
N ALA A 66 0.00 10.41 -1.45
CA ALA A 66 1.40 10.19 -1.12
C ALA A 66 2.35 11.05 -1.96
N ASP A 67 3.49 11.44 -1.41
CA ASP A 67 4.57 12.12 -2.14
C ASP A 67 5.54 11.14 -2.81
N VAL A 68 5.61 9.90 -2.28
CA VAL A 68 6.47 8.81 -2.76
C VAL A 68 5.77 7.47 -2.51
N VAL A 69 6.04 6.49 -3.38
CA VAL A 69 5.64 5.09 -3.15
C VAL A 69 6.87 4.28 -2.80
N MET A 70 6.80 3.54 -1.71
CA MET A 70 7.78 2.51 -1.35
C MET A 70 7.09 1.16 -1.51
N ALA A 71 7.59 0.33 -2.42
CA ALA A 71 6.96 -0.90 -2.85
C ALA A 71 7.81 -2.10 -2.45
N ASN A 72 7.27 -3.01 -1.66
CA ASN A 72 7.92 -4.30 -1.42
C ASN A 72 7.75 -5.18 -2.68
N LEU A 73 8.82 -5.29 -3.48
CA LEU A 73 8.87 -6.07 -4.73
C LEU A 73 9.57 -7.43 -4.57
N ASP A 74 9.69 -7.94 -3.35
CA ASP A 74 10.21 -9.29 -3.09
C ASP A 74 9.31 -10.38 -3.70
N ASP A 75 9.86 -11.60 -3.78
CA ASP A 75 9.19 -12.80 -4.28
C ASP A 75 7.85 -13.06 -3.55
N PHE A 76 6.74 -13.03 -4.30
CA PHE A 76 5.42 -13.34 -3.77
C PHE A 76 4.77 -14.51 -4.51
N ARG A 77 4.59 -15.63 -3.79
CA ARG A 77 3.98 -16.87 -4.30
C ARG A 77 4.71 -17.50 -5.50
N GLY A 78 5.97 -17.15 -5.72
CA GLY A 78 6.84 -17.71 -6.73
C GLY A 78 8.16 -16.94 -6.78
N PRO A 79 9.25 -17.56 -7.27
CA PRO A 79 10.53 -16.89 -7.39
C PRO A 79 10.54 -15.90 -8.56
N GLY A 80 11.12 -14.72 -8.34
CA GLY A 80 11.36 -13.69 -9.34
C GLY A 80 10.15 -12.84 -9.71
N GLU A 81 9.00 -13.01 -9.05
CA GLU A 81 7.77 -12.27 -9.36
C GLU A 81 7.23 -11.57 -8.10
N PRO A 82 7.01 -10.24 -8.16
CA PRO A 82 6.38 -9.50 -7.07
C PRO A 82 4.87 -9.75 -7.05
N ASP A 83 4.22 -9.26 -5.99
CA ASP A 83 2.76 -9.23 -5.97
C ASP A 83 2.19 -8.35 -7.11
N SER A 84 1.27 -8.93 -7.88
CA SER A 84 0.57 -8.25 -8.97
C SER A 84 -0.18 -6.98 -8.53
N GLY A 85 -0.70 -6.96 -7.29
CA GLY A 85 -1.36 -5.76 -6.74
C GLY A 85 -0.35 -4.63 -6.55
N THR A 86 0.79 -4.95 -5.94
CA THR A 86 1.91 -4.03 -5.75
C THR A 86 2.46 -3.54 -7.10
N ALA A 87 2.59 -4.42 -8.11
CA ALA A 87 3.01 -4.02 -9.46
C ALA A 87 2.03 -3.04 -10.13
N PHE A 88 0.72 -3.24 -9.93
CA PHE A 88 -0.30 -2.28 -10.39
C PHE A 88 -0.14 -0.92 -9.70
N GLU A 89 0.06 -0.90 -8.38
CA GLU A 89 0.25 0.33 -7.61
C GLU A 89 1.50 1.10 -8.04
N VAL A 90 2.60 0.40 -8.33
CA VAL A 90 3.83 0.97 -8.91
C VAL A 90 3.53 1.62 -10.26
N GLY A 91 2.89 0.90 -11.19
CA GLY A 91 2.54 1.45 -12.50
C GLY A 91 1.64 2.70 -12.40
N PHE A 92 0.66 2.67 -11.49
CA PHE A 92 -0.21 3.81 -11.23
C PHE A 92 0.54 5.02 -10.67
N ALA A 93 1.47 4.80 -9.74
CA ALA A 93 2.29 5.85 -9.16
C ALA A 93 3.23 6.50 -10.19
N VAL A 94 3.88 5.68 -11.03
CA VAL A 94 4.74 6.16 -12.14
C VAL A 94 3.94 7.03 -13.12
N ALA A 95 2.71 6.60 -13.47
CA ALA A 95 1.84 7.39 -14.35
C ALA A 95 1.41 8.74 -13.74
N LEU A 96 1.49 8.89 -12.42
CA LEU A 96 1.28 10.15 -11.71
C LEU A 96 2.58 10.95 -11.47
N GLU A 97 3.68 10.54 -12.10
CA GLU A 97 5.02 11.15 -11.94
C GLU A 97 5.52 11.14 -10.48
N LYS A 98 5.05 10.18 -9.68
CA LYS A 98 5.53 10.01 -8.29
C LYS A 98 6.80 9.18 -8.28
N PRO A 99 7.81 9.53 -7.46
CA PRO A 99 8.96 8.68 -7.25
C PRO A 99 8.52 7.34 -6.63
N VAL A 100 9.11 6.25 -7.13
CA VAL A 100 8.91 4.89 -6.63
C VAL A 100 10.25 4.30 -6.21
N TRP A 101 10.29 3.69 -5.03
CA TRP A 101 11.41 2.88 -4.53
C TRP A 101 10.93 1.46 -4.29
N GLY A 102 11.65 0.47 -4.82
CA GLY A 102 11.32 -0.95 -4.71
C GLY A 102 12.52 -1.82 -4.43
#